data_AF-A0A8C6NGZ5-F1
#
_entry.id   AF-A0A8C6NGZ5-F1
#
_cell.length_a   1.000
_cell.length_b   1.000
_cell.length_c   1.000
_cell.angle_alpha   90.00
_cell.angle_beta   90.00
_cell.angle_gamma   90.00
#
_symmetry.space_group_name_H-M   'P 1'
#
loop_
_entity.id
_entity.type
_entity.pdbx_description
1 polymer ?
#
loop_
_entity_poly.entity_id
_entity_poly.type
_entity_poly.pdbx_seq_one_letter_code
_entity_poly.pdbx_strand_id
1 'polypeptide(L)' 'MLCDPATPRGVYSSAGKRAKLECDRRRQRTRINIGPAFEKWKMLGESLGMKTDPQLASFLLER' A
#
# COMPACT_ATOMS: atom_id res chain seq x y z
N MET A 1 16.21 -3.16 -6.29
CA MET A 1 15.77 -1.84 -6.77
C MET A 1 14.54 -1.43 -5.98
N LEU A 2 14.75 -0.65 -4.92
CA LEU A 2 13.68 -0.01 -4.15
C LEU A 2 13.22 1.22 -4.95
N CYS A 3 11.92 1.42 -5.08
CA CYS A 3 11.40 2.62 -5.75
C CYS A 3 11.63 3.82 -4.83
N ASP A 4 12.58 4.69 -5.18
CA ASP A 4 12.87 5.93 -4.44
C ASP A 4 11.69 6.93 -4.54
N PRO A 5 11.17 7.46 -3.41
CA PRO A 5 9.93 8.23 -3.37
C PRO A 5 10.08 9.72 -3.73
N ALA A 6 11.24 10.16 -4.25
CA ALA A 6 11.59 11.59 -4.28
C ALA A 6 11.77 12.23 -5.67
N THR A 7 11.26 11.64 -6.76
CA THR A 7 11.28 12.32 -8.07
C THR A 7 9.98 13.09 -8.34
N PRO A 8 10.05 14.37 -8.75
CA PRO A 8 8.88 15.18 -9.10
C PRO A 8 8.09 14.45 -10.18
N ARG A 9 6.75 14.54 -10.19
CA ARG A 9 5.83 13.81 -11.10
C ARG A 9 6.30 13.86 -12.56
N GLY A 10 7.22 12.96 -12.88
CA GLY A 10 8.05 13.03 -14.05
C GLY A 10 7.37 12.25 -15.14
N VAL A 11 7.32 12.83 -16.33
CA VAL A 11 6.85 12.17 -17.54
C VAL A 11 7.67 10.87 -17.68
N TYR A 12 7.08 9.74 -17.27
CA TYR A 12 7.75 8.45 -17.38
C TYR A 12 8.09 8.20 -18.85
N SER A 13 9.32 7.77 -19.13
CA SER A 13 9.65 7.14 -20.41
C SER A 13 8.70 5.96 -20.65
N SER A 14 8.52 5.53 -21.91
CA SER A 14 7.64 4.40 -22.23
C SER A 14 7.98 3.14 -21.41
N ALA A 15 9.28 2.89 -21.17
CA ALA A 15 9.75 1.83 -20.28
C ALA A 15 9.36 2.07 -18.81
N GLY A 16 9.50 3.29 -18.30
CA GLY A 16 9.07 3.65 -16.94
C GLY A 16 7.55 3.51 -16.72
N LYS A 17 6.74 3.84 -17.74
CA LYS A 17 5.28 3.63 -17.70
C LYS A 17 4.93 2.16 -17.56
N ARG A 18 5.59 1.28 -18.33
CA ARG A 18 5.39 -0.18 -18.26
C ARG A 18 5.79 -0.74 -16.88
N ALA A 19 6.92 -0.32 -16.35
CA ALA A 19 7.37 -0.75 -15.01
C ALA A 19 6.39 -0.32 -13.91
N LYS A 20 5.89 0.92 -13.97
CA LYS A 20 4.85 1.39 -13.04
C LYS A 20 3.56 0.58 -13.17
N LEU A 21 3.06 0.37 -14.39
CA LEU A 21 1.85 -0.40 -14.65
C LEU A 21 1.98 -1.83 -14.13
N GLU A 22 3.13 -2.47 -14.30
CA GLU A 22 3.37 -3.82 -13.78
C GLU A 22 3.42 -3.84 -12.24
N CYS A 23 4.05 -2.83 -11.63
CA CYS A 23 4.05 -2.67 -10.17
C CYS A 23 2.63 -2.46 -9.63
N ASP A 24 1.84 -1.60 -10.28
CA ASP A 24 0.45 -1.35 -9.92
C ASP A 24 -0.42 -2.59 -10.14
N ARG A 25 -0.22 -3.34 -11.23
CA ARG A 25 -0.88 -4.62 -11.48
C ARG A 25 -0.58 -5.64 -10.38
N ARG A 26 0.68 -5.74 -9.95
CA ARG A 26 1.08 -6.62 -8.85
C ARG A 26 0.41 -6.21 -7.54
N ARG A 27 0.39 -4.90 -7.24
CA ARG A 27 -0.23 -4.36 -6.01
C ARG A 27 -1.75 -4.52 -6.00
N GLN A 28 -2.43 -4.38 -7.14
CA GLN A 28 -3.88 -4.57 -7.24
C GLN A 28 -4.33 -5.98 -6.90
N ARG A 29 -3.47 -7.00 -7.05
CA ARG A 29 -3.80 -8.39 -6.69
C ARG A 29 -4.01 -8.60 -5.20
N THR A 30 -3.36 -7.80 -4.35
CA THR A 30 -3.36 -7.99 -2.90
C THR A 30 -3.97 -6.81 -2.14
N ARG A 31 -4.26 -5.70 -2.84
CA ARG A 31 -4.85 -4.51 -2.24
C ARG A 31 -6.37 -4.66 -2.15
N ILE A 32 -6.89 -4.59 -0.94
CA ILE A 32 -8.33 -4.47 -0.68
C ILE A 32 -8.71 -3.01 -0.49
N ASN A 33 -9.89 -2.62 -0.97
CA ASN A 33 -10.46 -1.30 -0.70
C ASN A 33 -11.39 -1.42 0.52
N ILE A 34 -10.94 -0.91 1.66
CA ILE A 34 -11.72 -0.94 2.92
C ILE A 34 -12.77 0.18 3.02
N GLY A 35 -12.71 1.18 2.13
CA GLY A 35 -13.75 2.20 1.97
C GLY A 35 -14.04 2.94 3.30
N PRO A 36 -15.32 3.04 3.73
CA PRO A 36 -15.69 3.72 4.96
C PRO A 36 -15.03 3.15 6.23
N ALA A 37 -14.55 1.91 6.20
CA ALA A 37 -13.84 1.30 7.33
C ALA A 37 -12.39 1.82 7.48
N PHE A 38 -11.88 2.62 6.54
CA PHE A 38 -10.51 3.14 6.58
C PHE A 38 -10.20 3.91 7.86
N GLU A 39 -11.12 4.77 8.31
CA GLU A 39 -10.92 5.55 9.53
C GLU A 39 -10.85 4.65 10.77
N LYS A 40 -11.74 3.67 10.87
CA LYS A 40 -11.72 2.65 11.95
C LYS A 40 -10.45 1.82 11.92
N TRP A 41 -10.00 1.43 10.74
CA TRP A 41 -8.75 0.70 10.54
C TRP A 41 -7.54 1.49 11.03
N LYS A 42 -7.47 2.78 10.71
CA LYS A 42 -6.42 3.69 11.18
C LYS A 42 -6.41 3.84 12.69
N MET A 43 -7.56 4.11 13.30
CA MET A 43 -7.70 4.21 14.77
C MET A 43 -7.29 2.91 15.46
N LEU A 44 -7.64 1.76 14.89
CA LEU A 44 -7.27 0.45 15.41
C LEU A 44 -5.75 0.22 15.34
N GLY A 45 -5.11 0.62 14.25
CA GLY A 45 -3.65 0.55 14.13
C GLY A 45 -2.96 1.41 15.16
N GLU A 46 -3.44 2.64 15.39
CA GLU A 46 -2.90 3.55 16.38
C GLU A 46 -3.08 3.04 17.81
N SER A 47 -4.25 2.50 18.16
CA SER A 47 -4.51 1.95 19.49
C SER A 47 -3.69 0.70 19.81
N LEU A 48 -3.36 -0.10 18.78
CA LEU A 48 -2.51 -1.28 18.90
C LEU A 48 -1.01 -0.99 18.72
N GLY A 49 -0.63 0.26 18.44
CA GLY A 49 0.77 0.64 18.18
C GLY A 49 1.34 0.05 16.89
N MET A 50 0.49 -0.35 15.95
CA MET A 50 0.89 -0.98 14.69
C MET A 50 1.27 0.08 13.66
N LYS A 51 2.45 -0.08 13.06
CA LYS A 51 3.01 0.92 12.14
C LYS A 51 2.56 0.72 10.69
N THR A 52 2.08 -0.47 10.36
CA THR A 52 1.76 -0.84 8.97
C THR A 52 0.48 -1.66 8.89
N ASP A 53 -0.29 -1.45 7.82
CA ASP A 53 -1.53 -2.19 7.57
C ASP A 53 -1.31 -3.71 7.48
N PRO A 54 -0.25 -4.23 6.82
CA PRO A 54 0.00 -5.67 6.81
C PRO A 54 0.23 -6.25 8.21
N GLN A 55 0.93 -5.53 9.08
CA GLN A 55 1.16 -5.96 10.46
C GLN A 55 -0.15 -6.05 11.25
N LEU A 56 -1.00 -5.02 11.11
CA LEU A 56 -2.33 -5.03 11.73
C LEU A 56 -3.20 -6.18 11.18
N ALA A 57 -3.17 -6.43 9.87
CA ALA A 57 -3.91 -7.51 9.24
C ALA A 57 -3.45 -8.89 9.73
N SER A 58 -2.14 -9.15 9.77
CA SER A 58 -1.57 -10.39 10.30
C SER A 58 -1.99 -10.61 11.75
N PHE A 59 -1.88 -9.58 12.60
CA PHE A 59 -2.30 -9.65 13.99
C PHE A 59 -3.78 -10.03 14.16
N LEU A 60 -4.67 -9.51 13.30
CA LEU A 60 -6.09 -9.85 13.34
C LEU A 60 -6.40 -11.25 12.81
N LEU A 61 -5.61 -11.78 11.87
CA LEU A 61 -5.79 -13.11 11.28
C LEU A 61 -5.21 -14.24 12.13
N GLU A 62 -4.24 -13.93 12.99
CA GLU A 62 -3.62 -14.89 13.92
C GLU A 62 -4.42 -15.06 15.24
N ARG A 63 -5.58 -14.39 15.36
CA ARG A 63 -6.48 -14.46 16.51
C ARG A 63 -7.69 -15.37 16.30
#